data_AF-A0A8J6HAP1-F1
#
_entry.id   AF-A0A8J6HAP1-F1
#
_cell.length_a   1.000
_cell.length_b   1.000
_cell.length_c   1.000
_cell.angle_alpha   90.00
_cell.angle_beta   90.00
_cell.angle_gamma   90.00
#
_symmetry.space_group_name_H-M   'P 1'
#
loop_
_entity.id
_entity.type
_entity.pdbx_description
1 polymer ?
#
loop_
_entity_poly.entity_id
_entity_poly.type
_entity_poly.pdbx_seq_one_letter_code
_entity_poly.pdbx_strand_id
1 'polypeptide(L)'
;MVWIYGGGFLFGVANSTYYGPDYLLEQDVIVVHFSYRVNVFGFLSTGDSSLPGNYGLKDQLAALKWVRANIHLFGGDPDRITIFGESAGGASVQYHLVSPKSRGLFHSAISESGSTLCAWALQSDPGHFAYQIGYAAGFLGGSTRALVRYLKKLSSRQLRRAAVGAAIVNSIKLEQSLAFSPALEPEHDDAFITESSYDLLKTGDFERVPYVVGFNSEESGGARAAIEIGEPLLNMLPNDLLVPPGMNNKAKIIGDEIRKFYFDSNTKPRIQQYVDFLSDSSFYRPIVESARFYSLYAPVYMYRFAYEGYFLGKKAFSMGQESKVNGVMHAEEIWYLFRRGDLKHANDTDKMMRKRMVKLWTNFAKFSNPTPEPDALLENVTWPRYQKGDYPYLNIDHEMTVGKNFREQTMEFWRELFSNEFSDNPHPFPACKRMFSICPESRYARAAVLTPLAGSELRPQSRRDAKSSRTFLGVESLRPLFRPGQHCESARIDVFFLHARRYTKHCGTKECAGGRHKEPKLIRSGPRETDSPPSVLFCPIWKCGGRLFHDGSNRESRRCVPSPAALYFSLDRNRSLFNN
;
A
#
# COMPACT_ATOMS: atom_id res chain seq x y z
N MET A 1 -23.53 6.94 13.14
CA MET A 1 -22.48 6.20 12.41
C MET A 1 -21.41 7.18 11.97
N VAL A 2 -20.14 6.95 12.33
CA VAL A 2 -19.02 7.86 12.08
C VAL A 2 -18.03 7.18 11.12
N TRP A 3 -17.91 7.72 9.91
CA TRP A 3 -17.09 7.15 8.84
C TRP A 3 -15.64 7.62 8.91
N ILE A 4 -14.71 6.67 8.90
CA ILE A 4 -13.27 6.89 8.75
C ILE A 4 -12.86 6.37 7.38
N TYR A 5 -12.53 7.28 6.45
CA TYR A 5 -12.17 6.89 5.08
C TYR A 5 -10.83 6.16 5.01
N GLY A 6 -10.67 5.33 3.96
CA GLY A 6 -9.43 4.65 3.60
C GLY A 6 -8.46 5.48 2.74
N GLY A 7 -7.62 4.80 1.95
CA GLY A 7 -6.63 5.45 1.08
C GLY A 7 -5.17 5.29 1.55
N GLY A 8 -4.88 4.17 2.22
CA GLY A 8 -3.52 3.77 2.59
C GLY A 8 -2.79 4.78 3.46
N PHE A 9 -3.52 5.56 4.26
CA PHE A 9 -3.00 6.71 5.02
C PHE A 9 -2.27 7.77 4.19
N LEU A 10 -2.33 7.71 2.86
CA LEU A 10 -1.58 8.56 1.93
C LEU A 10 -2.47 9.67 1.34
N PHE A 11 -3.72 9.34 1.04
CA PHE A 11 -4.74 10.22 0.49
C PHE A 11 -6.11 9.88 1.08
N GLY A 12 -7.11 10.72 0.82
CA GLY A 12 -8.49 10.50 1.25
C GLY A 12 -9.29 11.80 1.21
N VAL A 13 -10.61 11.68 1.22
CA VAL A 13 -11.54 12.82 1.20
C VAL A 13 -12.75 12.54 2.08
N ALA A 14 -13.34 13.56 2.70
CA ALA A 14 -14.53 13.44 3.53
C ALA A 14 -15.78 14.09 2.90
N ASN A 15 -15.82 14.19 1.56
CA ASN A 15 -16.90 14.89 0.87
C ASN A 15 -17.99 13.94 0.38
N SER A 16 -19.21 14.47 0.25
CA SER A 16 -20.38 13.75 -0.26
C SER A 16 -20.29 13.42 -1.76
N THR A 17 -19.36 14.03 -2.51
CA THR A 17 -19.13 13.66 -3.91
C THR A 17 -18.52 12.26 -4.01
N TYR A 18 -17.69 11.87 -3.05
CA TYR A 18 -17.03 10.57 -3.02
C TYR A 18 -17.75 9.59 -2.08
N TYR A 19 -18.15 10.06 -0.89
CA TYR A 19 -18.89 9.28 0.11
C TYR A 19 -20.29 9.87 0.32
N GLY A 20 -21.12 9.85 -0.72
CA GLY A 20 -22.49 10.36 -0.65
C GLY A 20 -23.33 9.53 0.33
N PRO A 21 -23.89 10.10 1.40
CA PRO A 21 -24.57 9.33 2.43
C PRO A 21 -25.99 8.89 2.02
N ASP A 22 -26.43 9.21 0.79
CA ASP A 22 -27.79 9.03 0.29
C ASP A 22 -28.43 7.69 0.67
N TYR A 23 -27.69 6.58 0.53
CA TYR A 23 -28.24 5.25 0.80
C TYR A 23 -28.37 4.97 2.30
N LEU A 24 -27.39 5.39 3.11
CA LEU A 24 -27.44 5.22 4.57
C LEU A 24 -28.56 6.06 5.19
N LEU A 25 -28.85 7.23 4.63
CA LEU A 25 -29.94 8.10 5.08
C LEU A 25 -31.34 7.48 4.84
N GLU A 26 -31.46 6.38 4.08
CA GLU A 26 -32.70 5.60 3.95
C GLU A 26 -33.06 4.82 5.23
N GLN A 27 -32.22 4.84 6.29
CA GLN A 27 -32.34 3.97 7.46
C GLN A 27 -32.33 4.68 8.82
N ASP A 28 -32.88 5.89 8.98
CA ASP A 28 -32.97 6.57 10.30
C ASP A 28 -31.67 6.54 11.11
N VAL A 29 -30.57 6.92 10.46
CA VAL A 29 -29.24 7.05 11.09
C VAL A 29 -28.66 8.42 10.80
N ILE A 30 -27.81 8.90 11.70
CA ILE A 30 -26.95 10.06 11.44
C ILE A 30 -25.60 9.55 10.94
N VAL A 31 -25.15 10.09 9.82
CA VAL A 31 -23.83 9.80 9.25
C VAL A 31 -22.91 11.00 9.44
N VAL A 32 -21.75 10.78 10.04
CA VAL A 32 -20.71 11.79 10.24
C VAL A 32 -19.49 11.45 9.39
N HIS A 33 -19.05 12.40 8.56
CA HIS A 33 -17.79 12.35 7.82
C HIS A 33 -16.86 13.45 8.35
N PHE A 34 -15.56 13.15 8.44
CA PHE A 34 -14.56 14.13 8.86
C PHE A 34 -13.23 13.88 8.15
N SER A 35 -12.39 14.91 8.05
CA SER A 35 -11.03 14.80 7.50
C SER A 35 -9.99 14.63 8.60
N TYR A 36 -9.00 13.78 8.34
CA TYR A 36 -7.81 13.62 9.17
C TYR A 36 -6.55 13.79 8.31
N ARG A 37 -5.44 14.22 8.91
CA ARG A 37 -4.17 14.36 8.19
C ARG A 37 -3.68 13.01 7.69
N VAL A 38 -3.26 12.99 6.42
CA VAL A 38 -2.67 11.83 5.73
C VAL A 38 -1.22 12.13 5.35
N ASN A 39 -0.51 11.13 4.83
CA ASN A 39 0.87 11.14 4.35
C ASN A 39 1.88 11.69 5.38
N VAL A 40 2.96 12.31 4.92
CA VAL A 40 3.97 12.98 5.76
C VAL A 40 3.38 13.98 6.76
N PHE A 41 2.20 14.55 6.49
CA PHE A 41 1.55 15.47 7.44
C PHE A 41 0.82 14.75 8.59
N GLY A 42 0.38 13.51 8.37
CA GLY A 42 -0.37 12.72 9.35
C GLY A 42 0.47 11.67 10.08
N PHE A 43 1.48 11.10 9.41
CA PHE A 43 2.11 9.85 9.85
C PHE A 43 3.64 9.90 9.84
N LEU A 44 4.26 11.07 9.64
CA LEU A 44 5.70 11.20 9.84
C LEU A 44 6.04 11.00 11.32
N SER A 45 6.93 10.06 11.61
CA SER A 45 7.46 9.77 12.93
C SER A 45 8.98 9.66 12.88
N THR A 46 9.68 10.14 13.91
CA THR A 46 11.13 9.90 14.09
C THR A 46 11.43 8.65 14.92
N GLY A 47 10.39 7.91 15.36
CA GLY A 47 10.54 6.77 16.27
C GLY A 47 10.96 7.15 17.69
N ASP A 48 10.99 8.45 18.00
CA ASP A 48 11.35 9.00 19.31
C ASP A 48 10.44 10.19 19.66
N SER A 49 10.66 10.80 20.82
CA SER A 49 9.83 11.92 21.30
C SER A 49 10.00 13.23 20.53
N SER A 50 10.93 13.31 19.57
CA SER A 50 11.12 14.52 18.77
C SER A 50 9.95 14.76 17.81
N LEU A 51 9.38 13.67 17.30
CA LEU A 51 8.20 13.63 16.44
C LEU A 51 7.58 12.22 16.54
N PRO A 52 6.79 11.93 17.58
CA PRO A 52 6.35 10.56 17.88
C PRO A 52 5.44 9.95 16.81
N GLY A 53 4.65 10.78 16.11
CA GLY A 53 3.83 10.38 14.97
C GLY A 53 2.33 10.34 15.28
N ASN A 54 1.61 9.55 14.48
CA ASN A 54 0.18 9.26 14.60
C ASN A 54 -0.73 10.50 14.64
N TYR A 55 -0.33 11.61 14.04
CA TYR A 55 -1.13 12.83 14.01
C TYR A 55 -2.47 12.62 13.29
N GLY A 56 -2.52 11.76 12.27
CA GLY A 56 -3.77 11.37 11.62
C GLY A 56 -4.73 10.63 12.57
N LEU A 57 -4.25 9.67 13.37
CA LEU A 57 -5.07 8.98 14.39
C LEU A 57 -5.49 9.93 15.51
N LYS A 58 -4.64 10.88 15.88
CA LYS A 58 -4.97 11.94 16.88
C LYS A 58 -6.03 12.90 16.35
N ASP A 59 -6.03 13.22 15.05
CA ASP A 59 -7.11 13.98 14.42
C ASP A 59 -8.44 13.20 14.45
N GLN A 60 -8.41 11.90 14.16
CA GLN A 60 -9.57 11.01 14.27
C GLN A 60 -10.09 10.98 15.72
N LEU A 61 -9.20 10.85 16.71
CA LEU A 61 -9.55 10.92 18.14
C LEU A 61 -10.25 12.25 18.50
N ALA A 62 -9.72 13.37 18.01
CA ALA A 62 -10.33 14.68 18.23
C ALA A 62 -11.73 14.76 17.61
N ALA A 63 -11.92 14.20 16.40
CA ALA A 63 -13.23 14.12 15.76
C ALA A 63 -14.20 13.25 16.57
N LEU A 64 -13.78 12.07 17.06
CA LEU A 64 -14.63 11.20 17.90
C LEU A 64 -15.05 11.88 19.20
N LYS A 65 -14.11 12.58 19.87
CA LYS A 65 -14.44 13.40 21.05
C LYS A 65 -15.45 14.49 20.72
N TRP A 66 -15.30 15.16 19.58
CA TRP A 66 -16.26 16.16 19.11
C TRP A 66 -17.64 15.54 18.86
N VAL A 67 -17.72 14.40 18.18
CA VAL A 67 -18.99 13.71 17.93
C VAL A 67 -19.65 13.35 19.26
N ARG A 68 -18.95 12.66 20.17
CA ARG A 68 -19.52 12.32 21.48
C ARG A 68 -20.04 13.54 22.25
N ALA A 69 -19.30 14.65 22.20
CA ALA A 69 -19.70 15.86 22.91
C ALA A 69 -20.86 16.63 22.24
N ASN A 70 -21.07 16.50 20.92
CA ASN A 70 -21.96 17.41 20.17
C ASN A 70 -23.09 16.72 19.40
N ILE A 71 -23.06 15.41 19.19
CA ILE A 71 -23.99 14.75 18.25
C ILE A 71 -25.46 14.85 18.67
N HIS A 72 -25.72 15.02 19.97
CA HIS A 72 -27.05 15.28 20.52
C HIS A 72 -27.70 16.57 19.99
N LEU A 73 -26.89 17.57 19.62
CA LEU A 73 -27.39 18.81 18.99
C LEU A 73 -27.91 18.59 17.57
N PHE A 74 -27.57 17.46 16.95
CA PHE A 74 -28.00 17.05 15.61
C PHE A 74 -29.06 15.95 15.67
N GLY A 75 -29.60 15.65 16.86
CA GLY A 75 -30.59 14.59 17.07
C GLY A 75 -30.00 13.19 17.24
N GLY A 76 -28.68 13.07 17.41
CA GLY A 76 -28.02 11.79 17.63
C GLY A 76 -27.88 11.40 19.09
N ASP A 77 -27.67 10.12 19.33
CA ASP A 77 -27.41 9.60 20.67
C ASP A 77 -25.90 9.43 20.89
N PRO A 78 -25.28 10.19 21.82
CA PRO A 78 -23.83 10.09 22.10
C PRO A 78 -23.41 8.74 22.69
N ASP A 79 -24.34 7.95 23.21
CA ASP A 79 -24.09 6.62 23.78
C ASP A 79 -24.34 5.48 22.76
N ARG A 80 -24.77 5.81 21.53
CA ARG A 80 -24.98 4.85 20.43
C ARG A 80 -24.19 5.22 19.18
N ILE A 81 -22.93 5.60 19.39
CA ILE A 81 -22.00 5.89 18.30
C ILE A 81 -21.39 4.59 17.77
N THR A 82 -21.59 4.32 16.48
CA THR A 82 -20.85 3.27 15.74
C THR A 82 -19.77 3.92 14.90
N ILE A 83 -18.50 3.53 15.07
CA ILE A 83 -17.40 3.90 14.18
C ILE A 83 -17.27 2.85 13.08
N PHE A 84 -17.02 3.27 11.84
CA PHE A 84 -16.83 2.35 10.72
C PHE A 84 -15.86 2.91 9.68
N GLY A 85 -15.16 2.05 8.97
CA GLY A 85 -14.15 2.47 8.00
C GLY A 85 -13.65 1.32 7.15
N GLU A 86 -13.14 1.67 5.96
CA GLU A 86 -12.62 0.73 4.97
C GLU A 86 -11.10 0.90 4.75
N SER A 87 -10.39 -0.20 4.49
CA SER A 87 -8.94 -0.21 4.26
C SER A 87 -8.16 0.39 5.43
N ALA A 88 -7.33 1.41 5.19
CA ALA A 88 -6.70 2.22 6.22
C ALA A 88 -7.69 2.82 7.23
N GLY A 89 -8.94 3.06 6.84
CA GLY A 89 -10.04 3.44 7.71
C GLY A 89 -10.50 2.29 8.60
N GLY A 90 -10.57 1.06 8.08
CA GLY A 90 -10.84 -0.14 8.88
C GLY A 90 -9.73 -0.45 9.88
N ALA A 91 -8.47 -0.31 9.46
CA ALA A 91 -7.33 -0.35 10.38
C ALA A 91 -7.42 0.77 11.43
N SER A 92 -7.84 1.99 11.05
CA SER A 92 -8.05 3.10 11.98
C SER A 92 -9.13 2.81 13.02
N VAL A 93 -10.26 2.20 12.61
CA VAL A 93 -11.31 1.73 13.53
C VAL A 93 -10.72 0.79 14.57
N GLN A 94 -9.92 -0.19 14.14
CA GLN A 94 -9.30 -1.11 15.09
C GLN A 94 -8.19 -0.45 15.94
N TYR A 95 -7.47 0.54 15.42
CA TYR A 95 -6.57 1.37 16.22
C TYR A 95 -7.32 2.10 17.34
N HIS A 96 -8.53 2.57 17.08
CA HIS A 96 -9.41 3.14 18.12
C HIS A 96 -9.92 2.08 19.10
N LEU A 97 -10.15 0.83 18.68
CA LEU A 97 -10.48 -0.26 19.61
C LEU A 97 -9.35 -0.55 20.59
N VAL A 98 -8.10 -0.61 20.11
CA VAL A 98 -6.95 -0.99 20.96
C VAL A 98 -6.33 0.19 21.71
N SER A 99 -6.55 1.43 21.29
CA SER A 99 -5.99 2.61 21.96
C SER A 99 -6.75 2.95 23.25
N PRO A 100 -6.07 3.00 24.42
CA PRO A 100 -6.67 3.47 25.67
C PRO A 100 -7.27 4.88 25.58
N LYS A 101 -6.77 5.73 24.68
CA LYS A 101 -7.25 7.11 24.50
C LYS A 101 -8.66 7.22 23.92
N SER A 102 -9.13 6.14 23.30
CA SER A 102 -10.43 6.11 22.62
C SER A 102 -11.51 5.38 23.44
N ARG A 103 -11.17 4.87 24.62
CA ARG A 103 -12.08 4.10 25.47
C ARG A 103 -13.33 4.88 25.82
N GLY A 104 -14.47 4.20 25.76
CA GLY A 104 -15.77 4.79 26.00
C GLY A 104 -16.19 5.90 25.03
N LEU A 105 -15.58 6.05 23.85
CA LEU A 105 -16.02 7.05 22.86
C LEU A 105 -17.12 6.56 21.91
N PHE A 106 -17.27 5.25 21.77
CA PHE A 106 -18.21 4.61 20.85
C PHE A 106 -18.77 3.32 21.46
N HIS A 107 -19.90 2.87 20.92
CA HIS A 107 -20.68 1.73 21.39
C HIS A 107 -20.49 0.47 20.55
N SER A 108 -20.13 0.62 19.28
CA SER A 108 -19.86 -0.50 18.37
C SER A 108 -18.92 -0.08 17.24
N ALA A 109 -18.33 -1.05 16.56
CA ALA A 109 -17.33 -0.80 15.52
C ALA A 109 -17.53 -1.71 14.30
N ILE A 110 -17.16 -1.21 13.11
CA ILE A 110 -17.13 -1.99 11.87
C ILE A 110 -15.80 -1.74 11.14
N SER A 111 -15.01 -2.78 10.90
CA SER A 111 -13.80 -2.67 10.08
C SER A 111 -13.96 -3.44 8.77
N GLU A 112 -13.90 -2.70 7.66
CA GLU A 112 -14.05 -3.22 6.31
C GLU A 112 -12.64 -3.35 5.69
N SER A 113 -12.21 -4.56 5.35
CA SER A 113 -10.93 -4.82 4.66
C SER A 113 -9.68 -4.21 5.33
N GLY A 114 -9.66 -4.14 6.67
CA GLY A 114 -8.55 -3.54 7.41
C GLY A 114 -8.48 -3.97 8.87
N SER A 115 -7.26 -4.14 9.36
CA SER A 115 -6.94 -4.49 10.75
C SER A 115 -5.59 -3.88 11.15
N THR A 116 -5.37 -3.66 12.44
CA THR A 116 -4.05 -3.31 12.99
C THR A 116 -3.01 -4.42 12.80
N LEU A 117 -3.44 -5.66 12.53
CA LEU A 117 -2.53 -6.79 12.27
C LEU A 117 -2.08 -6.86 10.80
N CYS A 118 -2.67 -6.06 9.91
CA CYS A 118 -2.20 -5.95 8.53
C CYS A 118 -0.80 -5.35 8.52
N ALA A 119 0.15 -5.99 7.83
CA ALA A 119 1.54 -5.52 7.79
C ALA A 119 1.66 -4.08 7.23
N TRP A 120 0.79 -3.72 6.30
CA TRP A 120 0.71 -2.37 5.73
C TRP A 120 0.21 -1.30 6.72
N ALA A 121 -0.42 -1.70 7.83
CA ALA A 121 -1.04 -0.82 8.80
C ALA A 121 -0.11 -0.37 9.94
N LEU A 122 1.14 -0.83 9.98
CA LEU A 122 2.14 -0.40 10.95
C LEU A 122 3.46 -0.06 10.24
N GLN A 123 4.16 0.96 10.72
CA GLN A 123 5.44 1.38 10.18
C GLN A 123 6.58 0.56 10.77
N SER A 124 7.38 -0.07 9.91
CA SER A 124 8.48 -0.94 10.35
C SER A 124 9.67 -0.16 10.93
N ASP A 125 10.09 0.92 10.26
CA ASP A 125 11.22 1.77 10.70
C ASP A 125 10.92 3.27 10.47
N PRO A 126 10.10 3.89 11.35
CA PRO A 126 9.69 5.28 11.17
C PRO A 126 10.88 6.24 11.19
N GLY A 127 11.87 5.99 12.06
CA GLY A 127 13.06 6.83 12.20
C GLY A 127 13.90 6.86 10.92
N HIS A 128 14.22 5.69 10.37
CA HIS A 128 14.96 5.61 9.12
C HIS A 128 14.22 6.30 7.97
N PHE A 129 12.91 6.06 7.85
CA PHE A 129 12.11 6.67 6.81
C PHE A 129 12.05 8.20 6.93
N ALA A 130 11.95 8.76 8.14
CA ALA A 130 12.03 10.20 8.36
C ALA A 130 13.37 10.80 7.90
N TYR A 131 14.49 10.11 8.13
CA TYR A 131 15.79 10.54 7.61
C TYR A 131 15.87 10.46 6.09
N GLN A 132 15.29 9.43 5.45
CA GLN A 132 15.22 9.37 3.99
C GLN A 132 14.50 10.57 3.40
N ILE A 133 13.38 10.99 4.01
CA ILE A 133 12.66 12.22 3.63
C ILE A 133 13.55 13.44 3.83
N GLY A 134 14.27 13.51 4.96
CA GLY A 134 15.25 14.55 5.24
C GLY A 134 16.30 14.67 4.14
N TYR A 135 16.94 13.57 3.78
CA TYR A 135 17.98 13.52 2.74
C TYR A 135 17.43 13.90 1.37
N ALA A 136 16.24 13.40 1.01
CA ALA A 136 15.55 13.80 -0.21
C ALA A 136 15.20 15.30 -0.24
N ALA A 137 15.07 15.92 0.94
CA ALA A 137 14.86 17.36 1.10
C ALA A 137 16.16 18.17 1.26
N GLY A 138 17.34 17.55 1.21
CA GLY A 138 18.64 18.21 1.35
C GLY A 138 19.16 18.38 2.79
N PHE A 139 18.60 17.67 3.76
CA PHE A 139 19.15 17.62 5.12
C PHE A 139 20.51 16.91 5.13
N LEU A 140 21.53 17.48 5.76
CA LEU A 140 22.90 16.96 5.72
C LEU A 140 23.26 16.01 6.88
N GLY A 141 22.28 15.67 7.74
CA GLY A 141 22.48 14.84 8.92
C GLY A 141 22.51 15.63 10.23
N GLY A 142 22.46 14.90 11.35
CA GLY A 142 22.34 15.45 12.70
C GLY A 142 21.33 14.67 13.54
N SER A 143 20.96 15.20 14.71
CA SER A 143 19.96 14.56 15.58
C SER A 143 18.54 14.58 15.01
N THR A 144 17.67 13.71 15.50
CA THR A 144 16.22 13.69 15.17
C THR A 144 15.58 15.06 15.41
N ARG A 145 15.92 15.74 16.50
CA ARG A 145 15.52 17.16 16.74
C ARG A 145 16.01 18.13 15.66
N ALA A 146 17.22 17.95 15.12
CA ALA A 146 17.72 18.79 14.03
C ALA A 146 16.98 18.50 12.72
N LEU A 147 16.71 17.23 12.42
CA LEU A 147 15.89 16.80 11.30
C LEU A 147 14.49 17.43 11.36
N VAL A 148 13.79 17.31 12.50
CA VAL A 148 12.44 17.87 12.67
C VAL A 148 12.44 19.39 12.49
N ARG A 149 13.42 20.09 13.07
CA ARG A 149 13.59 21.55 12.86
C ARG A 149 13.84 21.91 11.41
N TYR A 150 14.57 21.09 10.67
CA TYR A 150 14.81 21.30 9.24
C TYR A 150 13.51 21.08 8.43
N LEU A 151 12.83 19.96 8.63
CA LEU A 151 11.59 19.64 7.92
C LEU A 151 10.49 20.69 8.15
N LYS A 152 10.37 21.23 9.38
CA LYS A 152 9.43 22.31 9.72
C LYS A 152 9.69 23.63 9.00
N LYS A 153 10.89 23.85 8.44
CA LYS A 153 11.21 25.06 7.65
C LYS A 153 10.80 24.94 6.18
N LEU A 154 10.53 23.73 5.71
CA LEU A 154 10.16 23.48 4.32
C LEU A 154 8.73 23.92 4.07
N SER A 155 8.45 24.42 2.86
CA SER A 155 7.06 24.57 2.42
C SER A 155 6.38 23.20 2.32
N SER A 156 5.05 23.17 2.47
CA SER A 156 4.25 21.94 2.32
C SER A 156 4.52 21.24 0.97
N ARG A 157 4.75 22.01 -0.10
CA ARG A 157 5.10 21.47 -1.43
C ARG A 157 6.47 20.80 -1.45
N GLN A 158 7.48 21.39 -0.82
CA GLN A 158 8.83 20.81 -0.73
C GLN A 158 8.80 19.53 0.10
N LEU A 159 8.19 19.58 1.29
CA LEU A 159 8.08 18.43 2.18
C LEU A 159 7.34 17.28 1.50
N ARG A 160 6.20 17.55 0.86
CA ARG A 160 5.45 16.53 0.12
C ARG A 160 6.26 15.93 -1.04
N ARG A 161 7.02 16.73 -1.78
CA ARG A 161 7.87 16.22 -2.88
C ARG A 161 8.96 15.28 -2.36
N ALA A 162 9.65 15.67 -1.29
CA ALA A 162 10.66 14.83 -0.64
C ALA A 162 10.05 13.52 -0.11
N ALA A 163 8.89 13.63 0.53
CA ALA A 163 8.12 12.51 1.05
C ALA A 163 7.74 11.49 -0.04
N VAL A 164 7.20 11.95 -1.17
CA VAL A 164 6.88 11.08 -2.32
C VAL A 164 8.14 10.45 -2.91
N GLY A 165 9.22 11.22 -3.05
CA GLY A 165 10.50 10.69 -3.54
C GLY A 165 11.05 9.57 -2.67
N ALA A 166 11.08 9.76 -1.35
CA ALA A 166 11.50 8.75 -0.39
C ALA A 166 10.58 7.52 -0.42
N ALA A 167 9.26 7.73 -0.49
CA ALA A 167 8.29 6.64 -0.53
C ALA A 167 8.45 5.78 -1.80
N ILE A 168 8.71 6.37 -2.97
CA ILE A 168 9.04 5.62 -4.21
C ILE A 168 10.26 4.72 -4.00
N VAL A 169 11.32 5.25 -3.39
CA VAL A 169 12.54 4.49 -3.12
C VAL A 169 12.25 3.35 -2.14
N ASN A 170 11.41 3.58 -1.13
CA ASN A 170 11.06 2.52 -0.18
C ASN A 170 10.20 1.43 -0.82
N SER A 171 9.29 1.77 -1.74
CA SER A 171 8.48 0.79 -2.49
C SER A 171 9.32 -0.18 -3.33
N ILE A 172 10.55 0.19 -3.72
CA ILE A 172 11.47 -0.70 -4.45
C ILE A 172 12.00 -1.83 -3.54
N LYS A 173 12.05 -1.61 -2.21
CA LYS A 173 12.52 -2.60 -1.24
C LYS A 173 11.52 -3.74 -0.97
N LEU A 174 10.31 -3.68 -1.55
CA LEU A 174 9.24 -4.66 -1.34
C LEU A 174 8.90 -4.87 0.15
N GLU A 175 9.05 -3.82 0.96
CA GLU A 175 8.54 -3.82 2.34
C GLU A 175 7.02 -3.94 2.32
N GLN A 176 6.46 -4.86 3.11
CA GLN A 176 5.00 -5.03 3.21
C GLN A 176 4.33 -3.89 4.01
N SER A 177 5.11 -3.05 4.69
CA SER A 177 4.62 -1.83 5.34
C SER A 177 4.46 -0.68 4.35
N LEU A 178 3.37 0.09 4.46
CA LEU A 178 3.24 1.32 3.67
C LEU A 178 4.24 2.37 4.14
N ALA A 179 4.66 3.23 3.22
CA ALA A 179 5.58 4.33 3.51
C ALA A 179 5.01 5.31 4.56
N PHE A 180 3.70 5.49 4.58
CA PHE A 180 3.00 6.24 5.62
C PHE A 180 1.99 5.32 6.25
N SER A 181 2.18 5.02 7.53
CA SER A 181 1.31 4.18 8.34
C SER A 181 1.51 4.58 9.81
N PRO A 182 0.57 4.22 10.69
CA PRO A 182 0.76 4.34 12.13
C PRO A 182 2.09 3.78 12.62
N ALA A 183 2.65 4.35 13.68
CA ALA A 183 3.89 3.89 14.31
C ALA A 183 3.67 3.70 15.82
N LEU A 184 4.42 2.78 16.45
CA LEU A 184 4.44 2.73 17.91
C LEU A 184 5.14 3.97 18.46
N GLU A 185 4.48 4.66 19.39
CA GLU A 185 5.01 5.87 20.01
C GLU A 185 5.80 5.52 21.27
N PRO A 186 6.83 6.31 21.62
CA PRO A 186 7.35 6.28 22.98
C PRO A 186 6.26 6.76 23.96
N GLU A 187 6.29 6.26 25.19
CA GLU A 187 5.37 6.68 26.25
C GLU A 187 5.42 8.20 26.48
N HIS A 188 4.26 8.85 26.36
CA HIS A 188 4.01 10.25 26.71
C HIS A 188 2.50 10.51 26.85
N ASP A 189 2.11 11.64 27.45
CA ASP A 189 0.71 11.93 27.80
C ASP A 189 -0.26 11.83 26.62
N ASP A 190 0.14 12.34 25.45
CA ASP A 190 -0.67 12.30 24.23
C ASP A 190 -0.47 11.06 23.33
N ALA A 191 0.27 10.04 23.79
CA ALA A 191 0.58 8.88 22.96
C ALA A 191 -0.71 8.14 22.60
N PHE A 192 -0.91 7.86 21.31
CA PHE A 192 -2.12 7.19 20.84
C PHE A 192 -2.00 5.68 20.98
N ILE A 193 -0.86 5.12 20.59
CA ILE A 193 -0.55 3.70 20.70
C ILE A 193 0.94 3.51 21.00
N THR A 194 1.25 2.77 22.05
CA THR A 194 2.63 2.51 22.52
C THR A 194 2.96 1.01 22.49
N GLU A 195 1.94 0.16 22.54
CA GLU A 195 2.06 -1.30 22.57
C GLU A 195 1.62 -1.96 21.27
N SER A 196 2.14 -3.17 21.03
CA SER A 196 1.78 -3.99 19.88
C SER A 196 0.29 -4.35 19.92
N SER A 197 -0.45 -4.05 18.85
CA SER A 197 -1.86 -4.44 18.75
C SER A 197 -2.05 -5.96 18.81
N TYR A 198 -1.05 -6.76 18.43
CA TYR A 198 -1.08 -8.22 18.60
C TYR A 198 -1.18 -8.60 20.08
N ASP A 199 -0.36 -7.98 20.93
CA ASP A 199 -0.32 -8.26 22.37
C ASP A 199 -1.61 -7.76 23.06
N LEU A 200 -2.08 -6.58 22.70
CA LEU A 200 -3.34 -6.02 23.21
C LEU A 200 -4.54 -6.90 22.86
N LEU A 201 -4.67 -7.33 21.59
CA LEU A 201 -5.75 -8.22 21.16
C LEU A 201 -5.68 -9.59 21.83
N LYS A 202 -4.47 -10.16 21.98
CA LYS A 202 -4.27 -11.47 22.61
C LYS A 202 -4.60 -11.45 24.10
N THR A 203 -4.23 -10.39 24.82
CA THR A 203 -4.44 -10.23 26.27
C THR A 203 -5.83 -9.69 26.63
N GLY A 204 -6.55 -9.13 25.65
CA GLY A 204 -7.87 -8.55 25.89
C GLY A 204 -7.84 -7.11 26.41
N ASP A 205 -6.68 -6.42 26.35
CA ASP A 205 -6.53 -5.03 26.82
C ASP A 205 -6.91 -4.02 25.72
N PHE A 206 -8.19 -4.02 25.36
CA PHE A 206 -8.79 -3.14 24.35
C PHE A 206 -10.24 -2.80 24.75
N GLU A 207 -10.86 -1.84 24.05
CA GLU A 207 -12.26 -1.48 24.23
C GLU A 207 -13.19 -2.59 23.69
N ARG A 208 -13.97 -3.23 24.58
CA ARG A 208 -14.71 -4.47 24.32
C ARG A 208 -16.15 -4.19 23.90
N VAL A 209 -16.31 -3.64 22.70
CA VAL A 209 -17.63 -3.37 22.10
C VAL A 209 -18.00 -4.42 21.05
N PRO A 210 -19.30 -4.60 20.71
CA PRO A 210 -19.72 -5.37 19.55
C PRO A 210 -18.99 -4.91 18.28
N TYR A 211 -18.55 -5.87 17.47
CA TYR A 211 -17.66 -5.61 16.33
C TYR A 211 -18.09 -6.38 15.07
N VAL A 212 -18.22 -5.69 13.94
CA VAL A 212 -18.31 -6.33 12.61
C VAL A 212 -16.96 -6.20 11.92
N VAL A 213 -16.51 -7.26 11.27
CA VAL A 213 -15.23 -7.26 10.55
C VAL A 213 -15.31 -8.16 9.34
N GLY A 214 -14.61 -7.83 8.26
CA GLY A 214 -14.62 -8.66 7.06
C GLY A 214 -13.76 -8.12 5.94
N PHE A 215 -13.95 -8.72 4.77
CA PHE A 215 -13.16 -8.45 3.56
C PHE A 215 -13.93 -8.86 2.31
N ASN A 216 -13.43 -8.45 1.15
CA ASN A 216 -13.97 -8.82 -0.15
C ASN A 216 -13.42 -10.17 -0.64
N SER A 217 -14.00 -10.73 -1.70
CA SER A 217 -13.66 -12.05 -2.20
C SER A 217 -12.31 -12.12 -2.92
N GLU A 218 -11.80 -10.98 -3.41
CA GLU A 218 -10.53 -10.87 -4.15
C GLU A 218 -9.78 -9.55 -3.84
N GLU A 219 -9.44 -9.32 -2.57
CA GLU A 219 -8.83 -8.06 -2.08
C GLU A 219 -7.70 -7.52 -2.95
N SER A 220 -6.72 -8.36 -3.31
CA SER A 220 -5.57 -7.95 -4.10
C SER A 220 -5.79 -8.00 -5.61
N GLY A 221 -7.03 -8.19 -6.08
CA GLY A 221 -7.34 -8.26 -7.50
C GLY A 221 -6.92 -7.01 -8.29
N GLY A 222 -6.95 -5.84 -7.67
CA GLY A 222 -6.46 -4.59 -8.26
C GLY A 222 -4.96 -4.57 -8.56
N ALA A 223 -4.16 -5.41 -7.89
CA ALA A 223 -2.74 -5.55 -8.15
C ALA A 223 -2.44 -6.35 -9.43
N ARG A 224 -3.43 -7.04 -10.01
CA ARG A 224 -3.25 -7.93 -11.15
C ARG A 224 -2.50 -7.30 -12.32
N ALA A 225 -2.88 -6.10 -12.74
CA ALA A 225 -2.23 -5.42 -13.87
C ALA A 225 -0.75 -5.11 -13.58
N ALA A 226 -0.43 -4.71 -12.35
CA ALA A 226 0.95 -4.47 -11.93
C ALA A 226 1.76 -5.77 -11.88
N ILE A 227 1.15 -6.87 -11.42
CA ILE A 227 1.76 -8.21 -11.41
C ILE A 227 2.03 -8.67 -12.84
N GLU A 228 1.08 -8.51 -13.77
CA GLU A 228 1.25 -8.88 -15.18
C GLU A 228 2.43 -8.12 -15.84
N ILE A 229 2.59 -6.83 -15.52
CA ILE A 229 3.72 -6.02 -16.00
C ILE A 229 5.04 -6.45 -15.33
N GLY A 230 5.01 -6.73 -14.03
CA GLY A 230 6.18 -7.04 -13.20
C GLY A 230 6.58 -8.52 -13.15
N GLU A 231 5.80 -9.41 -13.75
CA GLU A 231 5.93 -10.87 -13.64
C GLU A 231 7.36 -11.40 -13.92
N PRO A 232 8.12 -10.91 -14.92
CA PRO A 232 9.49 -11.36 -15.13
C PRO A 232 10.39 -11.10 -13.92
N LEU A 233 10.19 -9.97 -13.23
CA LEU A 233 10.96 -9.58 -12.05
C LEU A 233 10.49 -10.34 -10.80
N LEU A 234 9.18 -10.53 -10.64
CA LEU A 234 8.60 -11.24 -9.49
C LEU A 234 9.14 -12.67 -9.35
N ASN A 235 9.34 -13.37 -10.46
CA ASN A 235 9.91 -14.73 -10.44
C ASN A 235 11.38 -14.74 -10.00
N MET A 236 12.10 -13.63 -10.19
CA MET A 236 13.50 -13.48 -9.79
C MET A 236 13.67 -12.93 -8.36
N LEU A 237 12.58 -12.53 -7.70
CA LEU A 237 12.66 -12.02 -6.34
C LEU A 237 13.12 -13.13 -5.39
N PRO A 238 14.05 -12.82 -4.47
CA PRO A 238 14.42 -13.75 -3.43
C PRO A 238 13.23 -14.00 -2.48
N ASN A 239 13.15 -15.23 -1.98
CA ASN A 239 11.98 -15.72 -1.25
C ASN A 239 11.78 -15.04 0.11
N ASP A 240 12.85 -14.46 0.67
CA ASP A 240 12.82 -13.66 1.88
C ASP A 240 11.90 -12.43 1.77
N LEU A 241 11.65 -11.91 0.56
CA LEU A 241 10.72 -10.81 0.33
C LEU A 241 9.23 -11.23 0.42
N LEU A 242 8.95 -12.53 0.43
CA LEU A 242 7.59 -13.04 0.69
C LEU A 242 7.25 -13.02 2.19
N VAL A 243 8.26 -12.89 3.05
CA VAL A 243 8.11 -13.05 4.49
C VAL A 243 7.47 -11.80 5.12
N PRO A 244 6.41 -11.96 5.93
CA PRO A 244 5.85 -10.85 6.68
C PRO A 244 6.88 -10.14 7.56
N PRO A 245 6.83 -8.80 7.68
CA PRO A 245 7.70 -8.05 8.59
C PRO A 245 7.64 -8.62 10.02
N GLY A 246 8.82 -8.79 10.63
CA GLY A 246 8.95 -9.31 11.99
C GLY A 246 9.43 -10.76 12.09
N MET A 247 9.50 -11.50 10.99
CA MET A 247 9.96 -12.89 10.93
C MET A 247 11.38 -13.05 10.35
N ASN A 248 12.17 -11.98 10.42
CA ASN A 248 13.37 -11.84 9.58
C ASN A 248 14.53 -12.80 9.93
N ASN A 249 14.53 -13.39 11.13
CA ASN A 249 15.64 -14.23 11.62
C ASN A 249 15.79 -15.56 10.87
N LYS A 250 14.72 -16.04 10.19
CA LYS A 250 14.74 -17.21 9.30
C LYS A 250 14.09 -16.91 7.95
N ALA A 251 14.18 -15.67 7.46
CA ALA A 251 13.45 -15.20 6.30
C ALA A 251 13.60 -16.10 5.06
N LYS A 252 14.77 -16.70 4.85
CA LYS A 252 14.97 -17.63 3.74
C LYS A 252 14.12 -18.91 3.87
N ILE A 253 14.13 -19.56 5.04
CA ILE A 253 13.39 -20.81 5.27
C ILE A 253 11.89 -20.56 5.19
N ILE A 254 11.42 -19.51 5.86
CA ILE A 254 10.02 -19.10 5.87
C ILE A 254 9.56 -18.73 4.46
N GLY A 255 10.40 -18.00 3.72
CA GLY A 255 10.15 -17.65 2.32
C GLY A 255 10.04 -18.87 1.42
N ASP A 256 10.90 -19.89 1.63
CA ASP A 256 10.84 -21.15 0.89
C ASP A 256 9.54 -21.92 1.17
N GLU A 257 9.09 -21.96 2.43
CA GLU A 257 7.82 -22.59 2.83
C GLU A 257 6.60 -21.89 2.24
N ILE A 258 6.54 -20.55 2.33
CA ILE A 258 5.50 -19.73 1.70
C ILE A 258 5.51 -19.97 0.20
N ARG A 259 6.69 -19.98 -0.43
CA ARG A 259 6.78 -20.17 -1.87
C ARG A 259 6.23 -21.53 -2.27
N LYS A 260 6.59 -22.59 -1.55
CA LYS A 260 6.09 -23.94 -1.80
C LYS A 260 4.57 -24.06 -1.61
N PHE A 261 4.00 -23.34 -0.64
CA PHE A 261 2.56 -23.37 -0.38
C PHE A 261 1.75 -22.69 -1.49
N TYR A 262 2.18 -21.52 -1.96
CA TYR A 262 1.43 -20.72 -2.93
C TYR A 262 1.79 -20.98 -4.39
N PHE A 263 3.03 -21.37 -4.66
CA PHE A 263 3.59 -21.46 -6.00
C PHE A 263 4.12 -22.86 -6.25
N ASP A 264 3.64 -23.49 -7.33
CA ASP A 264 4.15 -24.80 -7.74
C ASP A 264 5.62 -24.67 -8.16
N SER A 265 6.49 -25.44 -7.51
CA SER A 265 7.94 -25.38 -7.74
C SER A 265 8.35 -25.79 -9.16
N ASN A 266 7.50 -26.52 -9.87
CA ASN A 266 7.82 -27.12 -11.16
C ASN A 266 7.24 -26.34 -12.36
N THR A 267 6.43 -25.31 -12.10
CA THR A 267 5.77 -24.53 -13.16
C THR A 267 5.88 -23.03 -12.91
N LYS A 268 5.72 -22.24 -13.97
CA LYS A 268 5.68 -20.79 -13.86
C LYS A 268 4.44 -20.38 -13.04
N PRO A 269 4.59 -19.59 -11.96
CA PRO A 269 3.47 -19.07 -11.20
C PRO A 269 2.41 -18.40 -12.07
N ARG A 270 1.14 -18.75 -11.86
CA ARG A 270 0.01 -18.04 -12.47
C ARG A 270 -0.18 -16.70 -11.77
N ILE A 271 -0.62 -15.69 -12.51
CA ILE A 271 -0.96 -14.37 -11.96
C ILE A 271 -1.93 -14.47 -10.77
N GLN A 272 -2.91 -15.38 -10.86
CA GLN A 272 -3.86 -15.61 -9.77
C GLN A 272 -3.18 -16.05 -8.46
N GLN A 273 -2.12 -16.86 -8.51
CA GLN A 273 -1.42 -17.30 -7.30
C GLN A 273 -0.74 -16.14 -6.57
N TYR A 274 -0.26 -15.14 -7.32
CA TYR A 274 0.26 -13.90 -6.71
C TYR A 274 -0.85 -13.08 -6.07
N VAL A 275 -2.00 -12.98 -6.73
CA VAL A 275 -3.18 -12.30 -6.17
C VAL A 275 -3.65 -13.01 -4.90
N ASP A 276 -3.80 -14.34 -4.92
CA ASP A 276 -4.19 -15.16 -3.77
C ASP A 276 -3.23 -14.95 -2.59
N PHE A 277 -1.91 -15.01 -2.85
CA PHE A 277 -0.88 -14.76 -1.84
C PHE A 277 -0.98 -13.36 -1.22
N LEU A 278 -1.16 -12.32 -2.05
CA LEU A 278 -1.27 -10.95 -1.57
C LEU A 278 -2.58 -10.74 -0.78
N SER A 279 -3.70 -11.29 -1.24
CA SER A 279 -4.99 -11.26 -0.55
C SER A 279 -4.89 -11.93 0.82
N ASP A 280 -4.27 -13.11 0.88
CA ASP A 280 -4.07 -13.85 2.13
C ASP A 280 -3.13 -13.11 3.11
N SER A 281 -1.96 -12.71 2.64
CA SER A 281 -0.91 -12.11 3.49
C SER A 281 -1.28 -10.70 3.98
N SER A 282 -1.89 -9.89 3.13
CA SER A 282 -2.17 -8.47 3.39
C SER A 282 -3.52 -8.21 4.06
N PHE A 283 -4.51 -9.09 3.84
CA PHE A 283 -5.89 -8.87 4.30
C PHE A 283 -6.45 -10.08 5.05
N TYR A 284 -6.63 -11.23 4.39
CA TYR A 284 -7.44 -12.30 5.00
C TYR A 284 -6.83 -12.83 6.30
N ARG A 285 -5.55 -13.24 6.29
CA ARG A 285 -4.87 -13.75 7.49
C ARG A 285 -4.92 -12.77 8.66
N PRO A 286 -4.44 -11.51 8.53
CA PRO A 286 -4.44 -10.59 9.65
C PRO A 286 -5.85 -10.26 10.15
N ILE A 287 -6.84 -10.13 9.25
CA ILE A 287 -8.23 -9.82 9.64
C ILE A 287 -8.87 -11.03 10.36
N VAL A 288 -8.70 -12.25 9.84
CA VAL A 288 -9.20 -13.48 10.49
C VAL A 288 -8.58 -13.67 11.88
N GLU A 289 -7.25 -13.53 12.00
CA GLU A 289 -6.57 -13.67 13.30
C GLU A 289 -6.99 -12.57 14.28
N SER A 290 -7.20 -11.35 13.79
CA SER A 290 -7.70 -10.25 14.61
C SER A 290 -9.12 -10.51 15.12
N ALA A 291 -10.02 -10.95 14.25
CA ALA A 291 -11.38 -11.35 14.62
C ALA A 291 -11.37 -12.49 15.65
N ARG A 292 -10.47 -13.46 15.49
CA ARG A 292 -10.29 -14.60 16.41
C ARG A 292 -9.89 -14.14 17.81
N PHE A 293 -8.85 -13.32 17.94
CA PHE A 293 -8.45 -12.78 19.25
C PHE A 293 -9.55 -11.93 19.88
N TYR A 294 -10.17 -11.05 19.10
CA TYR A 294 -11.22 -10.17 19.60
C TYR A 294 -12.45 -10.95 20.11
N SER A 295 -12.82 -12.04 19.41
CA SER A 295 -13.98 -12.88 19.74
C SER A 295 -13.89 -13.58 21.10
N LEU A 296 -12.69 -13.68 21.68
CA LEU A 296 -12.49 -14.24 23.02
C LEU A 296 -13.04 -13.32 24.12
N TYR A 297 -13.23 -12.03 23.82
CA TYR A 297 -13.53 -11.01 24.82
C TYR A 297 -14.80 -10.20 24.52
N ALA A 298 -15.27 -10.16 23.26
CA ALA A 298 -16.45 -9.39 22.87
C ALA A 298 -17.18 -10.01 21.66
N PRO A 299 -18.47 -9.67 21.42
CA PRO A 299 -19.23 -10.17 20.28
C PRO A 299 -18.63 -9.71 18.94
N VAL A 300 -18.40 -10.66 18.03
CA VAL A 300 -17.89 -10.40 16.68
C VAL A 300 -18.85 -10.98 15.64
N TYR A 301 -19.02 -10.28 14.52
CA TYR A 301 -19.71 -10.76 13.32
C TYR A 301 -18.76 -10.65 12.14
N MET A 302 -18.44 -11.78 11.50
CA MET A 302 -17.51 -11.82 10.37
C MET A 302 -18.29 -11.84 9.05
N TYR A 303 -17.87 -11.07 8.04
CA TYR A 303 -18.38 -11.19 6.67
C TYR A 303 -17.28 -11.47 5.63
N ARG A 304 -17.72 -12.04 4.51
CA ARG A 304 -17.02 -12.00 3.22
C ARG A 304 -17.97 -11.42 2.18
N PHE A 305 -17.60 -10.33 1.53
CA PHE A 305 -18.40 -9.75 0.45
C PHE A 305 -17.93 -10.32 -0.89
N ALA A 306 -18.83 -10.94 -1.65
CA ALA A 306 -18.51 -11.69 -2.86
C ALA A 306 -19.40 -11.35 -4.06
N TYR A 307 -20.39 -10.47 -3.88
CA TYR A 307 -21.30 -10.05 -4.94
C TYR A 307 -20.58 -9.24 -6.04
N GLU A 308 -20.45 -9.84 -7.22
CA GLU A 308 -19.91 -9.20 -8.42
C GLU A 308 -21.00 -8.39 -9.15
N GLY A 309 -21.16 -7.12 -8.76
CA GLY A 309 -22.15 -6.24 -9.37
C GLY A 309 -21.61 -5.13 -10.26
N TYR A 310 -22.52 -4.21 -10.63
CA TYR A 310 -22.19 -3.06 -11.48
C TYR A 310 -21.24 -2.07 -10.80
N PHE A 311 -21.39 -1.88 -9.48
CA PHE A 311 -20.60 -0.91 -8.74
C PHE A 311 -19.17 -1.41 -8.58
N LEU A 312 -18.32 -0.94 -9.51
CA LEU A 312 -16.92 -1.30 -9.72
C LEU A 312 -16.58 -2.62 -10.41
N GLY A 313 -17.55 -3.20 -11.12
CA GLY A 313 -17.28 -4.23 -12.13
C GLY A 313 -16.33 -3.76 -13.26
N LYS A 314 -15.12 -4.34 -13.27
CA LYS A 314 -14.21 -4.55 -14.42
C LYS A 314 -13.50 -3.35 -15.09
N LYS A 315 -13.73 -2.07 -14.77
CA LYS A 315 -13.07 -0.94 -15.48
C LYS A 315 -12.26 0.06 -14.64
N ALA A 316 -12.56 0.24 -13.35
CA ALA A 316 -11.97 1.35 -12.59
C ALA A 316 -10.49 1.14 -12.21
N PHE A 317 -10.07 -0.10 -12.00
CA PHE A 317 -8.69 -0.44 -11.61
C PHE A 317 -7.85 -1.06 -12.74
N SER A 318 -8.47 -1.38 -13.87
CA SER A 318 -7.85 -2.06 -15.01
C SER A 318 -7.33 -1.10 -16.09
N MET A 319 -7.14 0.18 -15.78
CA MET A 319 -6.70 1.22 -16.73
C MET A 319 -7.52 1.23 -18.03
N GLY A 320 -8.84 1.00 -17.93
CA GLY A 320 -9.74 0.98 -19.07
C GLY A 320 -9.82 -0.33 -19.86
N GLN A 321 -9.11 -1.40 -19.45
CA GLN A 321 -9.33 -2.75 -19.99
C GLN A 321 -10.42 -3.48 -19.20
N GLU A 322 -11.07 -4.50 -19.77
CA GLU A 322 -11.90 -5.39 -18.95
C GLU A 322 -10.99 -6.14 -17.96
N SER A 323 -11.23 -5.96 -16.66
CA SER A 323 -10.48 -6.67 -15.64
C SER A 323 -10.76 -8.17 -15.78
N LYS A 324 -9.70 -8.97 -15.92
CA LYS A 324 -9.73 -10.44 -15.85
C LYS A 324 -9.69 -10.96 -14.41
N VAL A 325 -10.06 -10.11 -13.44
CA VAL A 325 -10.14 -10.48 -12.03
C VAL A 325 -11.46 -11.21 -11.84
N ASN A 326 -11.41 -12.37 -11.18
CA ASN A 326 -12.59 -13.09 -10.72
C ASN A 326 -12.80 -12.70 -9.26
N GLY A 327 -14.02 -12.39 -8.84
CA GLY A 327 -14.30 -11.89 -7.50
C GLY A 327 -14.26 -10.36 -7.38
N VAL A 328 -14.40 -9.91 -6.14
CA VAL A 328 -14.64 -8.51 -5.75
C VAL A 328 -13.36 -7.93 -5.16
N MET A 329 -12.85 -6.86 -5.74
CA MET A 329 -11.60 -6.22 -5.33
C MET A 329 -11.76 -5.35 -4.09
N HIS A 330 -10.64 -4.93 -3.52
CA HIS A 330 -10.57 -3.99 -2.40
C HIS A 330 -11.44 -2.73 -2.64
N ALA A 331 -12.19 -2.34 -1.60
CA ALA A 331 -13.07 -1.17 -1.58
C ALA A 331 -14.22 -1.19 -2.61
N GLU A 332 -14.61 -2.33 -3.17
CA GLU A 332 -15.77 -2.39 -4.07
C GLU A 332 -17.11 -2.40 -3.31
N GLU A 333 -17.15 -2.98 -2.11
CA GLU A 333 -18.36 -3.10 -1.30
C GLU A 333 -18.88 -1.75 -0.80
N ILE A 334 -18.00 -0.76 -0.59
CA ILE A 334 -18.39 0.55 -0.06
C ILE A 334 -19.35 1.30 -0.98
N TRP A 335 -19.41 0.96 -2.28
CA TRP A 335 -20.33 1.58 -3.23
C TRP A 335 -21.77 1.07 -3.10
N TYR A 336 -21.97 0.02 -2.30
CA TYR A 336 -23.28 -0.42 -1.86
C TYR A 336 -23.73 0.30 -0.58
N LEU A 337 -22.82 1.01 0.11
CA LEU A 337 -23.12 1.85 1.28
C LEU A 337 -23.20 3.34 0.92
N PHE A 338 -22.31 3.81 0.04
CA PHE A 338 -22.21 5.21 -0.36
C PHE A 338 -22.56 5.42 -1.83
N ARG A 339 -23.29 6.50 -2.10
CA ARG A 339 -23.58 6.89 -3.46
C ARG A 339 -22.33 7.46 -4.13
N ARG A 340 -21.93 6.85 -5.24
CA ARG A 340 -20.91 7.37 -6.16
C ARG A 340 -21.43 7.33 -7.59
N GLY A 341 -21.53 8.49 -8.23
CA GLY A 341 -21.97 8.59 -9.63
C GLY A 341 -23.47 8.32 -9.85
N ASP A 342 -23.82 7.99 -11.10
CA ASP A 342 -25.20 7.76 -11.53
C ASP A 342 -25.57 6.26 -11.51
N LEU A 343 -26.78 5.96 -11.05
CA LEU A 343 -27.38 4.64 -10.94
C LEU A 343 -27.91 4.08 -12.28
N LYS A 344 -27.86 4.87 -13.37
CA LYS A 344 -28.48 4.53 -14.67
C LYS A 344 -28.21 3.12 -15.21
N HIS A 345 -27.09 2.51 -14.84
CA HIS A 345 -26.69 1.18 -15.34
C HIS A 345 -26.76 0.09 -14.27
N ALA A 346 -27.14 0.40 -13.03
CA ALA A 346 -27.30 -0.59 -11.97
C ALA A 346 -28.56 -1.42 -12.22
N ASN A 347 -28.42 -2.75 -12.23
CA ASN A 347 -29.54 -3.66 -12.41
C ASN A 347 -30.34 -3.83 -11.10
N ASP A 348 -31.42 -4.61 -11.13
CA ASP A 348 -32.27 -4.77 -9.95
C ASP A 348 -31.59 -5.58 -8.82
N THR A 349 -30.69 -6.50 -9.17
CA THR A 349 -29.85 -7.21 -8.21
C THR A 349 -28.87 -6.27 -7.51
N ASP A 350 -28.29 -5.31 -8.23
CA ASP A 350 -27.40 -4.30 -7.65
C ASP A 350 -28.14 -3.41 -6.65
N LYS A 351 -29.35 -2.97 -7.03
CA LYS A 351 -30.22 -2.18 -6.14
C LYS A 351 -30.64 -2.98 -4.91
N MET A 352 -30.90 -4.29 -5.08
CA MET A 352 -31.22 -5.19 -3.97
C MET A 352 -30.02 -5.36 -3.04
N MET A 353 -28.83 -5.64 -3.57
CA MET A 353 -27.61 -5.77 -2.76
C MET A 353 -27.28 -4.50 -2.01
N ARG A 354 -27.44 -3.33 -2.64
CA ARG A 354 -27.31 -2.02 -1.97
C ARG A 354 -28.25 -1.92 -0.76
N LYS A 355 -29.53 -2.26 -0.94
CA LYS A 355 -30.50 -2.26 0.18
C LYS A 355 -30.11 -3.26 1.28
N ARG A 356 -29.63 -4.45 0.91
CA ARG A 356 -29.14 -5.48 1.84
C ARG A 356 -27.95 -4.98 2.68
N MET A 357 -26.91 -4.46 2.03
CA MET A 357 -25.72 -3.92 2.68
C MET A 357 -26.06 -2.78 3.65
N VAL A 358 -26.81 -1.78 3.17
CA VAL A 358 -27.27 -0.64 3.98
C VAL A 358 -28.05 -1.12 5.21
N LYS A 359 -28.96 -2.08 5.03
CA LYS A 359 -29.75 -2.63 6.14
C LYS A 359 -28.89 -3.37 7.15
N LEU A 360 -27.96 -4.21 6.72
CA LEU A 360 -27.06 -4.95 7.62
C LEU A 360 -26.21 -4.00 8.47
N TRP A 361 -25.58 -3.01 7.85
CA TRP A 361 -24.72 -2.03 8.56
C TRP A 361 -25.51 -1.16 9.52
N THR A 362 -26.69 -0.69 9.11
CA THR A 362 -27.53 0.19 9.93
C THR A 362 -28.27 -0.57 11.04
N ASN A 363 -28.68 -1.82 10.80
CA ASN A 363 -29.15 -2.71 11.85
C ASN A 363 -28.07 -2.92 12.91
N PHE A 364 -26.83 -3.18 12.50
CA PHE A 364 -25.74 -3.33 13.45
C PHE A 364 -25.50 -2.03 14.24
N ALA A 365 -25.55 -0.87 13.60
CA ALA A 365 -25.42 0.41 14.30
C ALA A 365 -26.56 0.67 15.30
N LYS A 366 -27.78 0.22 14.99
CA LYS A 366 -28.95 0.37 15.87
C LYS A 366 -28.97 -0.65 16.99
N PHE A 367 -28.69 -1.92 16.71
CA PHE A 367 -29.01 -3.04 17.59
C PHE A 367 -27.80 -3.82 18.07
N SER A 368 -26.59 -3.46 17.63
CA SER A 368 -25.37 -4.24 17.84
C SER A 368 -25.49 -5.69 17.36
N ASN A 369 -26.43 -5.92 16.44
CA ASN A 369 -26.72 -7.20 15.78
C ASN A 369 -27.17 -6.88 14.33
N PRO A 370 -26.49 -7.40 13.29
CA PRO A 370 -26.84 -7.11 11.89
C PRO A 370 -28.20 -7.70 11.47
N THR A 371 -28.63 -8.79 12.10
CA THR A 371 -29.89 -9.51 11.81
C THR A 371 -30.66 -9.73 13.12
N PRO A 372 -31.22 -8.65 13.71
CA PRO A 372 -31.91 -8.73 15.00
C PRO A 372 -33.22 -9.52 14.93
N GLU A 373 -33.87 -9.53 13.77
CA GLU A 373 -35.15 -10.20 13.50
C GLU A 373 -35.11 -10.82 12.09
N PRO A 374 -35.91 -11.87 11.80
CA PRO A 374 -36.05 -12.41 10.46
C PRO A 374 -36.52 -11.35 9.48
N ASP A 375 -35.84 -11.25 8.34
CA ASP A 375 -36.14 -10.24 7.33
C ASP A 375 -36.08 -10.81 5.91
N ALA A 376 -37.17 -10.69 5.16
CA ALA A 376 -37.27 -11.25 3.83
C ALA A 376 -36.26 -10.62 2.83
N LEU A 377 -35.89 -9.34 3.00
CA LEU A 377 -34.86 -8.72 2.15
C LEU A 377 -33.49 -9.37 2.38
N LEU A 378 -33.24 -9.81 3.61
CA LEU A 378 -32.03 -10.51 4.05
C LEU A 378 -32.18 -12.04 3.98
N GLU A 379 -33.15 -12.56 3.23
CA GLU A 379 -33.40 -14.01 3.07
C GLU A 379 -33.70 -14.74 4.38
N ASN A 380 -34.17 -14.01 5.40
CA ASN A 380 -34.33 -14.49 6.78
C ASN A 380 -33.05 -15.10 7.36
N VAL A 381 -31.87 -14.71 6.85
CA VAL A 381 -30.59 -15.19 7.34
C VAL A 381 -30.39 -14.72 8.78
N THR A 382 -29.89 -15.62 9.63
CA THR A 382 -29.34 -15.25 10.92
C THR A 382 -27.83 -15.13 10.76
N TRP A 383 -27.27 -13.96 10.98
CA TRP A 383 -25.82 -13.76 10.99
C TRP A 383 -25.27 -14.24 12.35
N PRO A 384 -24.56 -15.38 12.40
CA PRO A 384 -24.07 -15.91 13.66
C PRO A 384 -22.88 -15.11 14.20
N ARG A 385 -22.68 -15.17 15.51
CA ARG A 385 -21.47 -14.63 16.14
C ARG A 385 -20.25 -15.46 15.73
N TYR A 386 -19.18 -14.78 15.35
CA TYR A 386 -17.86 -15.35 15.13
C TYR A 386 -17.27 -15.79 16.47
N GLN A 387 -17.13 -17.11 16.67
CA GLN A 387 -16.70 -17.68 17.95
C GLN A 387 -15.99 -19.02 17.75
N LYS A 388 -15.23 -19.44 18.76
CA LYS A 388 -14.49 -20.70 18.77
C LYS A 388 -15.41 -21.90 18.52
N GLY A 389 -14.92 -22.85 17.73
CA GLY A 389 -15.66 -24.02 17.25
C GLY A 389 -15.62 -24.03 15.72
N ASP A 390 -16.46 -23.20 15.12
CA ASP A 390 -16.70 -23.20 13.67
C ASP A 390 -16.35 -21.86 12.98
N TYR A 391 -16.02 -20.82 13.75
CA TYR A 391 -15.67 -19.47 13.27
C TYR A 391 -16.52 -19.00 12.07
N PRO A 392 -17.85 -18.86 12.26
CA PRO A 392 -18.77 -18.67 11.15
C PRO A 392 -18.71 -17.25 10.59
N TYR A 393 -18.92 -17.11 9.28
CA TYR A 393 -18.98 -15.81 8.61
C TYR A 393 -20.18 -15.75 7.66
N LEU A 394 -20.74 -14.56 7.48
CA LEU A 394 -21.76 -14.33 6.46
C LEU A 394 -21.07 -14.07 5.11
N ASN A 395 -21.32 -14.94 4.14
CA ASN A 395 -20.97 -14.69 2.74
C ASN A 395 -22.09 -13.88 2.09
N ILE A 396 -21.78 -12.63 1.75
CA ILE A 396 -22.68 -11.67 1.13
C ILE A 396 -22.47 -11.73 -0.38
N ASP A 397 -23.31 -12.50 -1.07
CA ASP A 397 -23.30 -12.69 -2.52
C ASP A 397 -24.73 -12.54 -3.05
N HIS A 398 -25.03 -13.02 -4.26
CA HIS A 398 -26.39 -13.13 -4.79
C HIS A 398 -27.36 -13.76 -3.77
N GLU A 399 -26.90 -14.80 -3.07
CA GLU A 399 -27.55 -15.43 -1.92
C GLU A 399 -26.74 -15.19 -0.64
N MET A 400 -27.43 -15.01 0.49
CA MET A 400 -26.79 -14.86 1.79
C MET A 400 -26.57 -16.23 2.43
N THR A 401 -25.31 -16.66 2.52
CA THR A 401 -24.97 -17.97 3.07
C THR A 401 -24.04 -17.86 4.27
N VAL A 402 -24.18 -18.77 5.23
CA VAL A 402 -23.29 -18.85 6.40
C VAL A 402 -22.20 -19.87 6.12
N GLY A 403 -20.97 -19.38 5.95
CA GLY A 403 -19.77 -20.19 5.88
C GLY A 403 -19.16 -20.43 7.26
N LYS A 404 -18.20 -21.35 7.32
CA LYS A 404 -17.43 -21.71 8.52
C LYS A 404 -15.95 -21.81 8.18
N ASN A 405 -15.07 -21.57 9.14
CA ASN A 405 -13.61 -21.72 9.03
C ASN A 405 -13.04 -21.24 7.67
N PHE A 406 -13.17 -19.94 7.40
CA PHE A 406 -12.72 -19.35 6.14
C PHE A 406 -11.30 -19.80 5.76
N ARG A 407 -11.17 -20.49 4.61
CA ARG A 407 -9.90 -21.04 4.09
C ARG A 407 -9.07 -21.74 5.16
N GLU A 408 -9.69 -22.65 5.90
CA GLU A 408 -9.11 -23.33 7.08
C GLU A 408 -7.66 -23.78 6.89
N GLN A 409 -7.36 -24.51 5.81
CA GLN A 409 -6.01 -25.01 5.49
C GLN A 409 -4.98 -23.87 5.32
N THR A 410 -5.37 -22.78 4.65
CA THR A 410 -4.50 -21.61 4.47
C THR A 410 -4.26 -20.91 5.81
N MET A 411 -5.32 -20.71 6.59
CA MET A 411 -5.20 -20.04 7.89
C MET A 411 -4.41 -20.88 8.89
N GLU A 412 -4.51 -22.21 8.83
CA GLU A 412 -3.72 -23.15 9.63
C GLU A 412 -2.24 -23.12 9.24
N PHE A 413 -1.92 -23.20 7.95
CA PHE A 413 -0.55 -23.03 7.45
C PHE A 413 0.11 -21.75 8.01
N TRP A 414 -0.60 -20.62 7.91
CA TRP A 414 -0.08 -19.36 8.45
C TRP A 414 0.05 -19.38 9.98
N ARG A 415 -0.89 -19.99 10.70
CA ARG A 415 -0.79 -20.09 12.17
C ARG A 415 0.40 -20.94 12.60
N GLU A 416 0.64 -22.08 11.95
CA GLU A 416 1.78 -22.95 12.20
C GLU A 416 3.10 -22.22 11.92
N LEU A 417 3.17 -21.52 10.79
CA LEU A 417 4.32 -20.70 10.41
C LEU A 417 4.63 -19.63 11.47
N PHE A 418 3.60 -18.97 12.01
CA PHE A 418 3.76 -17.98 13.08
C PHE A 418 4.10 -18.66 14.43
N SER A 419 3.47 -19.77 14.80
CA SER A 419 3.74 -20.42 16.10
C SER A 419 5.15 -20.99 16.22
N ASN A 420 5.70 -21.51 15.11
CA ASN A 420 7.04 -22.10 15.08
C ASN A 420 8.16 -21.05 15.17
N GLU A 421 7.85 -19.80 14.80
CA GLU A 421 8.84 -18.72 14.71
C GLU A 421 8.71 -17.70 15.86
N PHE A 422 7.50 -17.49 16.40
CA PHE A 422 7.25 -16.62 17.56
C PHE A 422 7.37 -17.33 18.92
N SER A 423 7.55 -18.66 18.94
CA SER A 423 7.84 -19.43 20.16
C SER A 423 9.16 -19.01 20.84
N ASP A 424 10.13 -18.54 20.05
CA ASP A 424 11.45 -18.12 20.56
C ASP A 424 11.57 -16.60 20.79
N ASN A 425 10.64 -15.78 20.29
CA ASN A 425 10.59 -14.33 20.55
C ASN A 425 9.19 -13.74 20.23
N PRO A 426 8.36 -13.40 21.21
CA PRO A 426 6.93 -13.09 20.99
C PRO A 426 6.63 -11.72 20.35
N HIS A 427 7.64 -10.91 20.02
CA HIS A 427 7.44 -9.55 19.50
C HIS A 427 7.75 -9.47 17.99
N PRO A 428 6.73 -9.37 17.10
CA PRO A 428 6.92 -9.15 15.65
C PRO A 428 7.50 -7.79 15.30
N PHE A 429 7.53 -6.86 16.25
CA PHE A 429 8.10 -5.54 16.06
C PHE A 429 9.17 -5.37 17.13
N PRO A 430 10.40 -4.94 16.77
CA PRO A 430 11.46 -4.78 17.75
C PRO A 430 10.94 -3.84 18.83
N ALA A 431 10.70 -4.40 20.02
CA ALA A 431 10.57 -3.59 21.23
C ALA A 431 11.78 -2.66 21.23
N CYS A 432 11.55 -1.38 21.44
CA CYS A 432 12.60 -0.37 21.53
C CYS A 432 13.45 -0.64 22.78
N LYS A 433 14.26 -1.69 22.75
CA LYS A 433 15.31 -1.94 23.74
C LYS A 433 16.43 -0.99 23.36
N ARG A 434 16.59 0.03 24.22
CA ARG A 434 17.65 1.05 24.20
C ARG A 434 18.97 0.46 23.68
N MET A 435 19.28 0.68 22.41
CA MET A 435 20.64 0.53 21.89
C MET A 435 21.24 1.92 21.68
N PHE A 436 21.23 2.71 22.75
CA PHE A 436 22.17 3.83 22.89
C PHE A 436 23.44 3.29 23.52
N SER A 437 24.29 2.66 22.70
CA SER A 437 25.72 2.65 22.95
C SER A 437 26.39 3.32 21.75
N ILE A 438 26.73 4.59 21.98
CA ILE A 438 27.57 5.40 21.13
C ILE A 438 28.90 4.67 20.92
N CYS A 439 29.27 4.38 19.68
CA CYS A 439 30.67 4.24 19.29
C CYS A 439 30.97 5.33 18.24
N PRO A 440 31.77 6.35 18.59
CA PRO A 440 32.29 7.29 17.61
C PRO A 440 33.51 6.67 16.92
N GLU A 441 33.66 7.03 15.65
CA GLU A 441 34.80 6.69 14.78
C GLU A 441 34.85 5.28 14.16
N SER A 442 34.49 5.23 12.87
CA SER A 442 35.42 4.65 11.90
C SER A 442 35.18 5.28 10.52
N ARG A 443 36.23 5.94 10.05
CA ARG A 443 36.41 6.50 8.71
C ARG A 443 36.11 5.43 7.66
N TYR A 444 35.22 5.73 6.71
CA TYR A 444 35.32 5.40 5.27
C TYR A 444 33.96 5.71 4.62
N ALA A 445 33.75 6.98 4.26
CA ALA A 445 32.75 7.37 3.28
C ALA A 445 33.31 8.56 2.49
N ARG A 446 34.20 8.28 1.53
CA ARG A 446 34.41 9.22 0.41
C ARG A 446 33.24 9.02 -0.54
N ALA A 447 32.18 9.80 -0.34
CA ALA A 447 31.20 10.04 -1.38
C ALA A 447 31.91 10.78 -2.52
N ALA A 448 31.93 10.17 -3.71
CA ALA A 448 32.35 10.82 -4.93
C ALA A 448 31.36 11.95 -5.25
N VAL A 449 31.79 13.19 -4.99
CA VAL A 449 31.11 14.39 -5.45
C VAL A 449 31.33 14.48 -6.96
N LEU A 450 30.30 14.14 -7.74
CA LEU A 450 30.23 14.49 -9.15
C LEU A 450 30.01 16.00 -9.27
N THR A 451 31.11 16.72 -9.47
CA THR A 451 31.11 18.15 -9.79
C THR A 451 30.91 18.30 -11.31
N PRO A 452 30.08 19.24 -11.81
CA PRO A 452 29.88 19.41 -13.25
C PRO A 452 31.13 19.94 -13.94
N LEU A 453 31.52 19.31 -15.05
CA LEU A 453 32.53 19.82 -15.98
C LEU A 453 31.97 21.09 -16.66
N ALA A 454 32.47 22.25 -16.25
CA ALA A 454 32.31 23.51 -16.98
C ALA A 454 33.61 23.85 -17.72
N GLY A 455 33.41 24.19 -18.98
CA GLY A 455 34.25 24.91 -19.93
C GLY A 455 35.69 25.29 -19.56
N SER A 456 36.58 24.84 -20.43
CA SER A 456 37.88 25.41 -20.76
C SER A 456 38.01 26.93 -20.61
N GLU A 457 38.96 27.38 -19.80
CA GLU A 457 39.68 28.63 -20.05
C GLU A 457 41.18 28.48 -19.75
N LEU A 458 41.95 29.21 -20.54
CA LEU A 458 43.37 29.10 -20.79
C LEU A 458 44.22 29.56 -19.60
N ARG A 459 45.34 28.88 -19.34
CA ARG A 459 46.53 29.54 -18.75
C ARG A 459 47.33 30.20 -19.90
N PRO A 460 48.10 31.26 -19.62
CA PRO A 460 49.53 30.97 -19.43
C PRO A 460 50.28 31.91 -18.45
N GLN A 461 51.52 31.49 -18.15
CA GLN A 461 52.68 32.27 -17.63
C GLN A 461 52.71 32.57 -16.11
N SER A 462 53.85 32.57 -15.41
CA SER A 462 55.22 32.11 -15.69
C SER A 462 56.07 32.19 -14.40
N ARG A 463 57.07 31.29 -14.30
CA ARG A 463 58.43 31.43 -13.70
C ARG A 463 58.65 32.03 -12.30
N ARG A 464 59.34 31.26 -11.44
CA ARG A 464 60.73 31.45 -10.91
C ARG A 464 60.87 30.64 -9.61
N ASP A 465 61.63 29.55 -9.63
CA ASP A 465 63.04 29.42 -9.19
C ASP A 465 63.24 29.38 -7.66
N ALA A 466 63.64 28.22 -7.13
CA ALA A 466 65.02 27.96 -6.67
C ALA A 466 65.15 26.91 -5.52
N LYS A 467 66.07 25.95 -5.77
CA LYS A 467 67.03 25.28 -4.85
C LYS A 467 66.51 24.25 -3.82
N SER A 468 66.79 22.96 -4.06
CA SER A 468 67.87 22.11 -3.48
C SER A 468 67.49 21.53 -2.11
N SER A 469 67.49 20.23 -1.84
CA SER A 469 68.62 19.30 -1.92
C SER A 469 68.16 17.82 -1.83
N ARG A 470 69.04 16.90 -2.25
CA ARG A 470 68.90 15.44 -2.21
C ARG A 470 69.09 14.87 -0.81
N THR A 471 68.35 13.83 -0.45
CA THR A 471 68.88 12.69 0.34
C THR A 471 68.08 11.42 0.05
N PHE A 472 68.80 10.30 -0.08
CA PHE A 472 68.33 8.95 -0.37
C PHE A 472 68.54 8.07 0.87
N LEU A 473 67.85 6.91 0.89
CA LEU A 473 68.05 5.69 1.72
C LEU A 473 67.20 5.52 2.99
N GLY A 474 66.64 4.31 3.12
CA GLY A 474 66.30 3.69 4.40
C GLY A 474 65.03 2.85 4.43
N VAL A 475 65.09 1.61 3.93
CA VAL A 475 64.13 0.54 4.25
C VAL A 475 64.61 -0.11 5.55
N GLU A 476 63.75 -0.20 6.57
CA GLU A 476 63.97 -1.13 7.69
C GLU A 476 62.71 -1.93 8.01
N SER A 477 62.95 -3.23 8.10
CA SER A 477 62.08 -4.34 8.41
C SER A 477 61.99 -4.57 9.92
N LEU A 478 60.79 -4.87 10.45
CA LEU A 478 60.65 -5.68 11.66
C LEU A 478 59.43 -6.62 11.57
N ARG A 479 59.71 -7.91 11.72
CA ARG A 479 58.83 -9.04 12.10
C ARG A 479 59.60 -9.78 13.22
N PRO A 480 59.03 -10.79 13.92
CA PRO A 480 57.66 -10.99 14.40
C PRO A 480 57.62 -11.49 15.87
N LEU A 481 56.45 -11.59 16.49
CA LEU A 481 56.21 -12.55 17.58
C LEU A 481 54.83 -13.21 17.40
N PHE A 482 54.84 -14.51 17.15
CA PHE A 482 53.70 -15.41 17.03
C PHE A 482 53.47 -16.16 18.35
N ARG A 483 52.21 -16.52 18.65
CA ARG A 483 51.78 -17.87 19.10
C ARG A 483 50.30 -18.12 18.74
N PRO A 484 49.88 -19.41 18.64
CA PRO A 484 48.99 -19.87 17.57
C PRO A 484 47.61 -20.35 18.05
N GLY A 485 46.65 -20.45 17.12
CA GLY A 485 45.43 -21.24 17.34
C GLY A 485 44.31 -20.98 16.34
N GLN A 486 44.05 -22.00 15.52
CA GLN A 486 42.80 -22.31 14.82
C GLN A 486 42.55 -21.76 13.41
N HIS A 487 42.23 -22.75 12.57
CA HIS A 487 41.95 -22.75 11.15
C HIS A 487 40.67 -21.98 10.79
N CYS A 488 40.71 -21.27 9.66
CA CYS A 488 39.57 -21.17 8.76
C CYS A 488 40.05 -21.27 7.32
N GLU A 489 39.43 -22.18 6.58
CA GLU A 489 39.65 -22.47 5.18
C GLU A 489 39.19 -21.32 4.26
N SER A 490 39.78 -21.35 3.08
CA SER A 490 39.72 -20.41 1.97
C SER A 490 38.36 -20.24 1.31
N ALA A 491 38.09 -19.02 0.83
CA ALA A 491 37.44 -18.82 -0.47
C ALA A 491 38.10 -17.62 -1.18
N ARG A 492 38.73 -17.90 -2.33
CA ARG A 492 39.30 -16.92 -3.26
C ARG A 492 38.17 -16.27 -4.06
N ILE A 493 38.33 -14.98 -4.34
CA ILE A 493 37.54 -14.22 -5.31
C ILE A 493 38.36 -14.18 -6.60
N ASP A 494 37.90 -14.89 -7.64
CA ASP A 494 38.43 -14.73 -9.00
C ASP A 494 37.52 -13.78 -9.80
N VAL A 495 38.10 -12.67 -10.25
CA VAL A 495 37.48 -11.64 -11.09
C VAL A 495 37.80 -11.94 -12.55
N PHE A 496 36.80 -12.26 -13.37
CA PHE A 496 36.95 -12.34 -14.83
C PHE A 496 36.52 -11.03 -15.50
N PHE A 497 37.48 -10.39 -16.16
CA PHE A 497 37.26 -9.35 -17.17
C PHE A 497 36.88 -10.00 -18.51
N LEU A 498 35.85 -9.50 -19.19
CA LEU A 498 35.62 -9.78 -20.61
C LEU A 498 35.32 -8.50 -21.39
N HIS A 499 36.24 -8.22 -22.31
CA HIS A 499 36.25 -7.10 -23.25
C HIS A 499 35.14 -7.20 -24.30
N ALA A 500 34.49 -6.07 -24.58
CA ALA A 500 33.67 -5.85 -25.76
C ALA A 500 34.52 -5.88 -27.06
N ARG A 501 34.14 -6.69 -28.04
CA ARG A 501 34.66 -6.62 -29.42
C ARG A 501 33.60 -6.08 -30.39
N ARG A 502 34.07 -5.17 -31.24
CA ARG A 502 33.35 -4.44 -32.29
C ARG A 502 32.86 -5.36 -33.41
N TYR A 503 31.71 -4.99 -33.96
CA TYR A 503 31.15 -5.45 -35.24
C TYR A 503 31.98 -4.95 -36.43
N THR A 504 32.22 -5.83 -37.41
CA THR A 504 32.53 -5.45 -38.80
C THR A 504 31.73 -6.31 -39.77
N LYS A 505 31.11 -5.63 -40.76
CA LYS A 505 30.31 -6.14 -41.88
C LYS A 505 31.07 -7.16 -42.75
N HIS A 506 30.35 -8.13 -43.32
CA HIS A 506 30.58 -8.61 -44.69
C HIS A 506 29.25 -9.06 -45.34
N CYS A 507 29.05 -8.63 -46.59
CA CYS A 507 27.98 -9.04 -47.50
C CYS A 507 28.32 -10.40 -48.13
N GLY A 508 27.29 -11.20 -48.43
CA GLY A 508 27.39 -12.41 -49.24
C GLY A 508 26.01 -12.86 -49.71
N THR A 509 25.89 -13.07 -51.01
CA THR A 509 24.68 -13.23 -51.85
C THR A 509 24.23 -14.68 -52.08
N LYS A 510 22.96 -14.84 -52.54
CA LYS A 510 22.33 -15.99 -53.25
C LYS A 510 21.95 -17.19 -52.36
N GLU A 511 20.84 -17.94 -52.57
CA GLU A 511 20.11 -18.27 -53.79
C GLU A 511 18.69 -18.84 -53.50
N CYS A 512 17.88 -18.92 -54.56
CA CYS A 512 16.46 -19.27 -54.73
C CYS A 512 16.02 -20.70 -54.32
N ALA A 513 14.72 -20.85 -53.99
CA ALA A 513 13.73 -21.79 -54.60
C ALA A 513 12.52 -21.91 -53.65
N GLY A 514 11.31 -21.46 -54.00
CA GLY A 514 10.29 -22.22 -54.77
C GLY A 514 9.22 -22.75 -53.80
N GLY A 515 7.90 -22.68 -53.98
CA GLY A 515 6.99 -22.12 -54.98
C GLY A 515 5.55 -22.57 -54.64
N ARG A 516 4.56 -21.96 -55.34
CA ARG A 516 3.15 -22.39 -55.54
C ARG A 516 2.19 -22.24 -54.35
N HIS A 517 0.92 -21.82 -54.48
CA HIS A 517 0.02 -21.38 -55.57
C HIS A 517 -1.16 -20.61 -54.89
N LYS A 518 -1.59 -19.43 -55.39
CA LYS A 518 -2.83 -19.13 -56.17
C LYS A 518 -4.16 -19.54 -55.48
N GLU A 519 -5.27 -18.81 -55.48
CA GLU A 519 -5.74 -17.53 -56.05
C GLU A 519 -7.15 -17.21 -55.43
N PRO A 520 -7.73 -16.01 -55.65
CA PRO A 520 -8.88 -15.44 -54.94
C PRO A 520 -10.21 -15.51 -55.72
N LYS A 521 -11.33 -15.01 -55.14
CA LYS A 521 -12.50 -14.53 -55.90
C LYS A 521 -13.36 -13.48 -55.16
N LEU A 522 -13.49 -12.31 -55.78
CA LEU A 522 -14.49 -11.24 -55.60
C LEU A 522 -15.81 -11.61 -56.31
N ILE A 523 -16.97 -11.07 -55.86
CA ILE A 523 -18.09 -10.38 -56.62
C ILE A 523 -18.92 -9.55 -55.57
N ARG A 524 -18.92 -8.19 -55.54
CA ARG A 524 -19.87 -7.17 -56.12
C ARG A 524 -21.36 -7.33 -55.70
N SER A 525 -22.22 -6.33 -55.38
CA SER A 525 -22.20 -4.85 -55.39
C SER A 525 -23.55 -4.22 -54.93
N GLY A 526 -23.52 -3.12 -54.14
CA GLY A 526 -24.41 -1.91 -54.18
C GLY A 526 -25.69 -1.85 -53.30
N PRO A 527 -26.31 -0.66 -53.02
CA PRO A 527 -25.83 0.74 -52.94
C PRO A 527 -26.16 1.46 -51.58
N ARG A 528 -25.89 2.77 -51.50
CA ARG A 528 -25.70 3.70 -50.34
C ARG A 528 -26.97 4.25 -49.67
N GLU A 529 -26.84 4.69 -48.40
CA GLU A 529 -27.14 6.04 -47.80
C GLU A 529 -27.03 5.94 -46.25
N THR A 530 -25.97 6.45 -45.60
CA THR A 530 -25.77 7.79 -44.97
C THR A 530 -26.75 8.14 -43.85
N ASP A 531 -26.28 8.10 -42.59
CA ASP A 531 -26.21 9.29 -41.72
C ASP A 531 -25.47 9.03 -40.39
N SER A 532 -24.45 9.84 -40.13
CA SER A 532 -23.74 9.98 -38.84
C SER A 532 -23.07 11.35 -38.81
N PRO A 533 -23.21 12.13 -37.72
CA PRO A 533 -22.26 13.20 -37.42
C PRO A 533 -21.81 13.19 -35.93
N PRO A 534 -20.78 13.96 -35.54
CA PRO A 534 -19.40 13.85 -36.00
C PRO A 534 -18.40 13.77 -34.83
N SER A 535 -17.27 13.09 -35.06
CA SER A 535 -16.07 13.13 -34.24
C SER A 535 -15.28 14.44 -34.47
N VAL A 536 -15.11 15.24 -33.41
CA VAL A 536 -14.28 16.46 -33.42
C VAL A 536 -12.86 16.11 -32.98
N LEU A 537 -11.91 16.13 -33.93
CA LEU A 537 -10.48 16.23 -33.67
C LEU A 537 -10.13 17.72 -33.40
N PHE A 538 -9.55 18.02 -32.24
CA PHE A 538 -8.87 19.28 -32.00
C PHE A 538 -7.37 19.15 -32.26
N CYS A 539 -6.90 19.77 -33.34
CA CYS A 539 -5.50 20.14 -33.57
C CYS A 539 -5.22 21.48 -32.86
N PRO A 540 -4.16 21.62 -32.05
CA PRO A 540 -3.71 22.94 -31.62
C PRO A 540 -2.88 23.62 -32.70
N ILE A 541 -3.40 24.75 -33.17
CA ILE A 541 -2.75 25.76 -34.00
C ILE A 541 -1.62 26.41 -33.18
N TRP A 542 -0.39 26.38 -33.69
CA TRP A 542 0.72 27.18 -33.17
C TRP A 542 0.82 28.50 -33.93
N LYS A 543 0.77 29.62 -33.20
CA LYS A 543 1.15 30.95 -33.70
C LYS A 543 2.67 31.07 -33.64
N CYS A 544 3.33 31.07 -34.80
CA CYS A 544 4.73 31.45 -34.93
C CYS A 544 4.85 32.96 -35.13
N GLY A 545 5.65 33.62 -34.28
CA GLY A 545 6.25 34.91 -34.58
C GLY A 545 7.77 34.75 -34.64
N GLY A 546 8.38 35.05 -35.79
CA GLY A 546 9.80 35.39 -35.88
C GLY A 546 10.73 34.45 -36.65
N ARG A 547 10.88 34.74 -37.95
CA ARG A 547 12.04 34.54 -38.85
C ARG A 547 12.49 33.13 -39.22
N LEU A 548 12.32 32.88 -40.52
CA LEU A 548 12.93 31.87 -41.38
C LEU A 548 14.45 31.86 -41.34
N PHE A 549 15.05 30.67 -41.30
CA PHE A 549 16.02 30.24 -42.31
C PHE A 549 15.88 28.73 -42.55
N HIS A 550 15.83 28.37 -43.84
CA HIS A 550 15.82 27.01 -44.39
C HIS A 550 17.21 26.37 -44.30
N ASP A 551 17.30 25.11 -43.85
CA ASP A 551 17.89 23.94 -44.51
C ASP A 551 17.70 22.75 -43.54
N GLY A 552 17.07 21.62 -43.87
CA GLY A 552 17.64 20.60 -44.75
C GLY A 552 18.07 19.38 -43.92
N SER A 553 17.39 18.25 -44.13
CA SER A 553 17.77 16.87 -43.78
C SER A 553 17.27 16.20 -42.47
N ASN A 554 16.68 15.02 -42.72
CA ASN A 554 16.60 13.79 -41.94
C ASN A 554 15.65 13.62 -40.75
N ARG A 555 14.62 12.80 -41.05
CA ARG A 555 13.88 11.94 -40.13
C ARG A 555 14.84 11.03 -39.36
N GLU A 556 14.79 11.07 -38.03
CA GLU A 556 15.00 9.90 -37.17
C GLU A 556 13.99 9.90 -36.03
N SER A 557 13.18 8.85 -35.99
CA SER A 557 12.30 8.49 -34.89
C SER A 557 13.15 8.06 -33.68
N ARG A 558 13.18 8.86 -32.61
CA ARG A 558 13.60 8.37 -31.29
C ARG A 558 12.37 7.98 -30.49
N ARG A 559 12.20 6.66 -30.35
CA ARG A 559 11.28 6.03 -29.40
C ARG A 559 11.76 6.34 -27.98
N CYS A 560 10.92 6.98 -27.18
CA CYS A 560 11.08 6.99 -25.72
C CYS A 560 10.60 5.64 -25.17
N VAL A 561 11.47 4.96 -24.44
CA VAL A 561 11.16 3.75 -23.65
C VAL A 561 10.66 4.21 -22.28
N PRO A 562 9.52 3.74 -21.76
CA PRO A 562 9.15 4.00 -20.38
C PRO A 562 9.87 3.04 -19.41
N SER A 563 10.44 3.61 -18.36
CA SER A 563 10.97 2.90 -17.18
C SER A 563 9.80 2.49 -16.25
N PRO A 564 9.78 1.27 -15.69
CA PRO A 564 8.71 0.83 -14.80
C PRO A 564 9.00 1.23 -13.34
N ALA A 565 8.32 2.24 -12.82
CA ALA A 565 8.30 2.52 -11.38
C ALA A 565 7.06 3.31 -10.94
N ALA A 566 6.34 2.74 -9.96
CA ALA A 566 5.43 3.34 -8.99
C ALA A 566 4.21 4.14 -9.53
N LEU A 567 3.03 3.51 -9.43
CA LEU A 567 1.71 4.14 -9.53
C LEU A 567 1.51 5.14 -8.37
N TYR A 568 1.87 6.41 -8.60
CA TYR A 568 1.36 7.54 -7.84
C TYR A 568 0.27 8.23 -8.65
N PHE A 569 -0.99 8.05 -8.23
CA PHE A 569 -2.12 8.64 -8.93
C PHE A 569 -2.14 10.16 -8.76
N SER A 570 -2.08 10.84 -9.90
CA SER A 570 -2.43 12.24 -10.07
C SER A 570 -3.95 12.36 -10.17
N LEU A 571 -4.57 13.12 -9.27
CA LEU A 571 -5.95 13.56 -9.44
C LEU A 571 -6.02 14.56 -10.61
N ASP A 572 -6.78 14.20 -11.64
CA ASP A 572 -7.13 15.08 -12.73
C ASP A 572 -7.87 16.31 -12.20
N ARG A 573 -7.34 17.50 -12.54
CA ARG A 573 -8.03 18.77 -12.32
C ARG A 573 -9.02 18.98 -13.45
N ASN A 574 -10.29 18.61 -13.24
CA ASN A 574 -11.37 19.21 -14.02
C ASN A 574 -11.80 20.53 -13.38
N ARG A 575 -11.07 21.61 -13.73
CA ARG A 575 -11.60 22.97 -13.74
C ARG A 575 -11.85 23.34 -15.20
N SER A 576 -13.08 23.25 -15.66
CA SER A 576 -13.73 24.23 -16.53
C SER A 576 -15.06 23.69 -17.00
N LEU A 577 -16.13 24.41 -16.66
CA LEU A 577 -17.35 24.62 -17.43
C LEU A 577 -18.38 25.17 -16.45
N PHE A 578 -18.37 26.48 -16.23
CA PHE A 578 -19.54 27.32 -15.93
C PHE A 578 -19.08 28.78 -16.05
N ASN A 579 -19.21 29.33 -17.26
CA ASN A 579 -19.47 30.75 -17.47
C ASN A 579 -20.89 30.82 -18.01
N ASN A 580 -21.81 31.34 -17.20
CA ASN A 580 -22.66 32.44 -17.60
C ASN A 580 -22.24 33.63 -16.75
#